data_AF-A0A7V8DFP8-F1
#
_entry.id   AF-A0A7V8DFP8-F1
#
_cell.length_a   1.000
_cell.length_b   1.000
_cell.length_c   1.000
_cell.angle_alpha   90.00
_cell.angle_beta   90.00
_cell.angle_gamma   90.00
#
_symmetry.space_group_name_H-M   'P 1'
#
loop_
_entity.id
_entity.type
_entity.pdbx_description
1 polymer ?
#
loop_
_entity_poly.entity_id
_entity_poly.type
_entity_poly.pdbx_seq_one_letter_code
_entity_poly.pdbx_strand_id
1 'polypeptide(L)'
;MTGKGARVPFRPIRDVTELWEPLAARTMAGFGGVAEYGITVRWDKNFLKVIRLLLERRAQFALFGGVRMGGTLTPQSAFAMGFDHIALCSGAGKPTIVPMENGLARGVRQASDFLMALQLTGAARIDSVANLQIRLPVAVIGGGLTAIDASTEALAYYPVQVEKFLARYEILVAEKGEAAVRATFGEEEALIANEFLNHARALRAEHAAAAAEDRVPRVWELLDQWGGATLVYRRSLLESPAYRNNPEEVVKALEEGIRLAEKLTHAGPRGRRPGPRWQVFPGRRRGRPPRHTGTSEQTSRGACPDCRS
;
A
#
# COMPACT_ATOMS: atom_id res chain seq x y z
N MET A 1 3.11 26.74 6.68
CA MET A 1 4.32 26.78 7.54
C MET A 1 5.53 26.43 6.69
N THR A 2 6.74 26.82 7.09
CA THR A 2 7.97 26.29 6.46
C THR A 2 8.10 24.79 6.76
N GLY A 3 9.00 24.07 6.07
CA GLY A 3 9.35 22.68 6.41
C GLY A 3 9.88 22.49 7.85
N LYS A 4 10.18 23.59 8.55
CA LYS A 4 10.59 23.62 9.98
C LYS A 4 9.45 24.06 10.93
N GLY A 5 8.21 24.15 10.45
CA GLY A 5 7.04 24.51 11.27
C GLY A 5 6.88 26.00 11.58
N ALA A 6 7.68 26.89 10.99
CA ALA A 6 7.55 28.33 11.25
C ALA A 6 6.29 28.90 10.58
N ARG A 7 5.59 29.80 11.29
CA ARG A 7 4.49 30.58 10.73
C ARG A 7 5.02 31.55 9.69
N VAL A 8 4.35 31.60 8.55
CA VAL A 8 4.68 32.50 7.44
C VAL A 8 3.41 33.21 7.02
N PRO A 9 3.51 34.43 6.45
CA PRO A 9 2.37 35.05 5.78
C PRO A 9 1.75 34.08 4.78
N PHE A 10 0.42 34.04 4.72
CA PHE A 10 -0.31 33.18 3.80
C PHE A 10 -1.51 33.91 3.24
N ARG A 11 -1.93 33.53 2.03
CA ARG A 11 -3.16 34.01 1.41
C ARG A 11 -4.35 33.30 2.07
N PRO A 12 -5.35 34.02 2.60
CA PRO A 12 -6.61 33.40 3.02
C PRO A 12 -7.28 32.69 1.85
N ILE A 13 -7.82 31.50 2.11
CA ILE A 13 -8.48 30.67 1.10
C ILE A 13 -9.97 30.72 1.36
N ARG A 14 -10.73 31.15 0.34
CA ARG A 14 -12.19 31.23 0.41
C ARG A 14 -12.84 29.91 -0.02
N ASP A 15 -12.28 29.27 -1.05
CA ASP A 15 -12.75 28.00 -1.57
C ASP A 15 -11.67 26.92 -1.38
N VAL A 16 -12.01 25.87 -0.64
CA VAL A 16 -11.07 24.78 -0.33
C VAL A 16 -10.69 23.95 -1.57
N THR A 17 -11.52 23.98 -2.61
CA THR A 17 -11.24 23.27 -3.87
C THR A 17 -10.00 23.81 -4.59
N GLU A 18 -9.59 25.06 -4.31
CA GLU A 18 -8.31 25.64 -4.76
C GLU A 18 -7.09 24.81 -4.29
N LEU A 19 -7.26 24.02 -3.23
CA LEU A 19 -6.22 23.16 -2.67
C LEU A 19 -6.31 21.71 -3.14
N TRP A 20 -7.32 21.31 -3.92
CA TRP A 20 -7.49 19.92 -4.31
C TRP A 20 -6.46 19.55 -5.37
N GLU A 21 -5.73 18.46 -5.12
CA GLU A 21 -4.80 17.87 -6.08
C GLU A 21 -5.35 16.52 -6.54
N PRO A 22 -5.24 16.19 -7.84
CA PRO A 22 -5.47 14.83 -8.31
C PRO A 22 -4.59 13.85 -7.54
N LEU A 23 -5.13 12.69 -7.14
CA LEU A 23 -4.40 11.73 -6.32
C LEU A 23 -3.07 11.31 -6.94
N ALA A 24 -3.02 11.17 -8.27
CA ALA A 24 -1.82 10.82 -9.02
C ALA A 24 -0.71 11.88 -8.98
N ALA A 25 -1.05 13.15 -8.76
CA ALA A 25 -0.11 14.27 -8.69
C ALA A 25 0.21 14.71 -7.25
N ARG A 26 -0.64 14.33 -6.28
CA ARG A 26 -0.51 14.75 -4.88
C ARG A 26 0.82 14.30 -4.28
N THR A 27 1.53 15.25 -3.67
CA THR A 27 2.74 14.93 -2.89
C THR A 27 2.36 14.48 -1.47
N MET A 28 3.02 13.44 -0.98
CA MET A 28 2.83 12.98 0.39
C MET A 28 3.34 14.00 1.40
N ALA A 29 2.54 14.21 2.44
CA ALA A 29 2.77 15.23 3.44
C ALA A 29 3.35 14.66 4.75
N GLY A 30 3.34 13.34 4.92
CA GLY A 30 3.83 12.66 6.13
C GLY A 30 2.86 12.80 7.32
N PHE A 31 1.56 12.88 7.03
CA PHE A 31 0.48 13.12 7.99
C PHE A 31 -0.76 12.29 7.62
N GLY A 32 -1.29 11.54 8.60
CA GLY A 32 -2.53 10.75 8.43
C GLY A 32 -2.37 9.24 8.63
N GLY A 33 -1.14 8.74 8.76
CA GLY A 33 -0.89 7.31 8.97
C GLY A 33 -1.45 6.46 7.83
N VAL A 34 -2.20 5.41 8.17
CA VAL A 34 -2.82 4.50 7.18
C VAL A 34 -3.72 5.24 6.17
N ALA A 35 -4.37 6.33 6.56
CA ALA A 35 -5.16 7.12 5.61
C ALA A 35 -4.31 7.80 4.53
N GLU A 36 -3.01 7.99 4.76
CA GLU A 36 -2.09 8.54 3.76
C GLU A 36 -1.35 7.44 2.99
N TYR A 37 -0.73 6.49 3.69
CA TYR A 37 0.16 5.48 3.08
C TYR A 37 -0.51 4.14 2.78
N GLY A 38 -1.74 3.89 3.24
CA GLY A 38 -2.39 2.57 3.18
C GLY A 38 -3.69 2.55 2.39
N ILE A 39 -4.63 3.46 2.71
CA ILE A 39 -5.92 3.54 2.00
C ILE A 39 -5.68 4.06 0.58
N THR A 40 -6.33 3.40 -0.37
CA THR A 40 -6.17 3.52 -1.83
C THR A 40 -7.03 4.65 -2.41
N VAL A 41 -7.27 4.64 -3.74
CA VAL A 41 -8.15 5.57 -4.47
C VAL A 41 -9.57 5.73 -3.91
N ARG A 42 -9.99 4.85 -3.01
CA ARG A 42 -11.32 4.85 -2.38
C ARG A 42 -11.53 5.96 -1.35
N TRP A 43 -10.48 6.68 -0.98
CA TRP A 43 -10.52 7.80 -0.05
C TRP A 43 -9.84 9.02 -0.65
N ASP A 44 -10.52 10.17 -0.64
CA ASP A 44 -9.93 11.43 -1.08
C ASP A 44 -8.89 11.93 -0.06
N LYS A 45 -7.61 11.74 -0.38
CA LYS A 45 -6.48 12.15 0.47
C LYS A 45 -6.35 13.65 0.62
N ASN A 46 -7.12 14.47 -0.12
CA ASN A 46 -7.18 15.90 0.11
C ASN A 46 -7.83 16.25 1.46
N PHE A 47 -8.69 15.40 2.03
CA PHE A 47 -9.21 15.61 3.39
C PHE A 47 -8.10 15.66 4.45
N LEU A 48 -7.01 14.91 4.27
CA LEU A 48 -5.85 14.98 5.16
C LEU A 48 -5.16 16.34 5.12
N LYS A 49 -5.16 17.01 3.96
CA LYS A 49 -4.61 18.36 3.80
C LYS A 49 -5.41 19.35 4.63
N VAL A 50 -6.74 19.27 4.60
CA VAL A 50 -7.63 20.13 5.38
C VAL A 50 -7.43 19.90 6.88
N ILE A 51 -7.41 18.64 7.32
CA ILE A 51 -7.18 18.30 8.73
C ILE A 51 -5.83 18.86 9.20
N ARG A 52 -4.77 18.66 8.42
CA ARG A 52 -3.44 19.20 8.73
C ARG A 52 -3.44 20.73 8.85
N LEU A 53 -4.07 21.44 7.90
CA LEU A 53 -4.20 22.90 7.93
C LEU A 53 -4.99 23.42 9.14
N LEU A 54 -5.99 22.66 9.61
CA LEU A 54 -6.77 22.98 10.80
C LEU A 54 -5.97 22.77 12.10
N LEU A 55 -5.04 21.81 12.12
CA LEU A 55 -4.18 21.55 13.28
C LEU A 55 -3.00 22.54 13.33
N GLU A 56 -2.27 22.71 12.22
CA GLU A 56 -1.08 23.55 12.13
C GLU A 56 -1.37 25.05 12.31
N ARG A 57 -2.63 25.51 12.17
CA ARG A 57 -2.97 26.91 12.51
C ARG A 57 -2.98 27.19 14.01
N ARG A 58 -3.05 26.16 14.87
CA ARG A 58 -3.13 26.33 16.33
C ARG A 58 -1.76 26.70 16.89
N ALA A 59 -1.71 27.63 17.84
CA ALA A 59 -0.44 28.08 18.42
C ALA A 59 0.23 26.99 19.26
N GLN A 60 -0.57 26.13 19.89
CA GLN A 60 -0.13 25.07 20.78
C GLN A 60 0.13 23.72 20.07
N PHE A 61 0.12 23.70 18.73
CA PHE A 61 0.34 22.48 17.96
C PHE A 61 1.63 22.57 17.16
N ALA A 62 2.46 21.54 17.28
CA ALA A 62 3.67 21.36 16.48
C ALA A 62 3.70 19.95 15.90
N LEU A 63 4.13 19.82 14.65
CA LEU A 63 4.27 18.56 13.93
C LEU A 63 5.71 18.40 13.46
N PHE A 64 6.33 17.27 13.80
CA PHE A 64 7.70 16.94 13.42
C PHE A 64 7.71 15.62 12.65
N GLY A 65 8.23 15.64 11.42
CA GLY A 65 8.48 14.44 10.62
C GLY A 65 9.85 13.82 10.91
N GLY A 66 10.04 12.56 10.54
CA GLY A 66 11.35 11.88 10.66
C GLY A 66 11.76 11.53 12.10
N VAL A 67 10.86 11.66 13.08
CA VAL A 67 11.12 11.33 14.48
C VAL A 67 10.54 9.96 14.81
N ARG A 68 11.38 9.04 15.32
CA ARG A 68 10.95 7.72 15.78
C ARG A 68 11.03 7.61 17.30
N MET A 69 9.88 7.34 17.94
CA MET A 69 9.83 7.05 19.37
C MET A 69 10.54 5.73 19.70
N GLY A 70 11.40 5.75 20.71
CA GLY A 70 12.32 4.66 21.05
C GLY A 70 13.59 4.60 20.19
N GLY A 71 13.80 5.57 19.28
CA GLY A 71 14.99 5.69 18.44
C GLY A 71 15.55 7.10 18.51
N THR A 72 15.11 7.96 17.59
CA THR A 72 15.50 9.39 17.54
C THR A 72 15.09 10.14 18.81
N LEU A 73 13.96 9.74 19.40
CA LEU A 73 13.43 10.31 20.64
C LEU A 73 13.05 9.17 21.58
N THR A 74 13.50 9.23 22.84
CA THR A 74 13.12 8.26 23.88
C THR A 74 12.12 8.87 24.86
N PRO A 75 11.31 8.08 25.58
CA PRO A 75 10.46 8.59 26.65
C PRO A 75 11.23 9.46 27.65
N GLN A 76 12.43 9.03 28.06
CA GLN A 76 13.28 9.73 29.02
C GLN A 76 13.70 11.10 28.47
N SER A 77 14.14 11.16 27.22
CA SER A 77 14.49 12.44 26.58
C SER A 77 13.28 13.36 26.43
N ALA A 78 12.08 12.82 26.16
CA ALA A 78 10.86 13.61 26.09
C ALA A 78 10.53 14.24 27.45
N PHE A 79 10.54 13.47 28.53
CA PHE A 79 10.35 14.02 29.87
C PHE A 79 11.44 15.05 30.24
N ALA A 80 12.71 14.80 29.87
CA ALA A 80 13.81 15.74 30.10
C ALA A 80 13.68 17.06 29.32
N MET A 81 12.97 17.07 28.19
CA MET A 81 12.61 18.28 27.44
C MET A 81 11.41 19.03 28.03
N GLY A 82 10.80 18.51 29.11
CA GLY A 82 9.69 19.16 29.81
C GLY A 82 8.29 18.74 29.33
N PHE A 83 8.14 17.61 28.63
CA PHE A 83 6.81 17.06 28.35
C PHE A 83 6.25 16.36 29.60
N ASP A 84 5.04 16.70 30.05
CA ASP A 84 4.40 16.05 31.22
C ASP A 84 3.77 14.69 30.90
N HIS A 85 3.31 14.50 29.66
CA HIS A 85 2.55 13.34 29.24
C HIS A 85 2.97 12.84 27.85
N ILE A 86 2.87 11.52 27.65
CA ILE A 86 3.14 10.86 26.38
C ILE A 86 1.96 9.98 26.02
N ALA A 87 1.38 10.20 24.82
CA ALA A 87 0.35 9.34 24.25
C ALA A 87 0.93 8.53 23.07
N LEU A 88 0.73 7.20 23.09
CA LEU A 88 1.18 6.32 22.03
C LEU A 88 0.06 6.06 21.03
N CYS A 89 0.13 6.72 19.87
CA CYS A 89 -0.85 6.62 18.79
C CYS A 89 -0.26 6.01 17.50
N SER A 90 0.69 5.08 17.63
CA SER A 90 1.46 4.54 16.49
C SER A 90 0.71 3.54 15.60
N GLY A 91 -0.54 3.21 15.94
CA GLY A 91 -1.31 2.17 15.24
C GLY A 91 -0.68 0.78 15.33
N ALA A 92 -1.08 -0.11 14.41
CA ALA A 92 -0.65 -1.52 14.36
C ALA A 92 0.18 -1.80 13.09
N GLY A 93 1.31 -1.10 12.93
CA GLY A 93 2.14 -1.15 11.71
C GLY A 93 3.02 -2.39 11.52
N LYS A 94 3.07 -3.33 12.49
CA LYS A 94 3.91 -4.53 12.37
C LYS A 94 3.33 -5.50 11.34
N PRO A 95 4.03 -5.81 10.22
CA PRO A 95 3.52 -6.73 9.21
C PRO A 95 3.40 -8.14 9.78
N THR A 96 2.35 -8.86 9.38
CA THR A 96 2.17 -10.27 9.73
C THR A 96 2.72 -11.13 8.60
N ILE A 97 3.90 -11.70 8.81
CA ILE A 97 4.53 -12.59 7.84
C ILE A 97 3.80 -13.94 7.87
N VAL A 98 3.30 -14.36 6.71
CA VAL A 98 2.78 -15.73 6.54
C VAL A 98 3.99 -16.66 6.38
N PRO A 99 4.17 -17.65 7.28
CA PRO A 99 5.26 -18.62 7.12
C PRO A 99 4.96 -19.49 5.90
N MET A 100 5.81 -19.37 4.88
CA MET A 100 5.72 -20.15 3.65
C MET A 100 7.11 -20.42 3.08
N GLU A 101 7.24 -21.57 2.43
CA GLU A 101 8.43 -21.89 1.65
C GLU A 101 8.65 -20.79 0.59
N ASN A 102 9.91 -20.42 0.36
CA ASN A 102 10.31 -19.37 -0.59
C ASN A 102 9.60 -18.00 -0.39
N GLY A 103 9.23 -17.65 0.86
CA GLY A 103 8.58 -16.38 1.20
C GLY A 103 9.41 -15.10 0.93
N LEU A 104 10.69 -15.25 0.56
CA LEU A 104 11.61 -14.17 0.16
C LEU A 104 12.03 -14.27 -1.32
N ALA A 105 11.40 -15.15 -2.10
CA ALA A 105 11.69 -15.26 -3.53
C ALA A 105 11.34 -13.97 -4.29
N ARG A 106 12.02 -13.75 -5.42
CA ARG A 106 11.70 -12.64 -6.34
C ARG A 106 10.21 -12.69 -6.71
N GLY A 107 9.53 -11.54 -6.58
CA GLY A 107 8.09 -11.42 -6.84
C GLY A 107 7.19 -11.70 -5.63
N VAL A 108 7.72 -12.21 -4.50
CA VAL A 108 6.98 -12.34 -3.24
C VAL A 108 7.22 -11.09 -2.38
N ARG A 109 6.13 -10.45 -1.92
CA ARG A 109 6.19 -9.22 -1.10
C ARG A 109 5.03 -9.20 -0.12
N GLN A 110 5.18 -8.57 1.04
CA GLN A 110 4.02 -8.34 1.92
C GLN A 110 3.07 -7.33 1.29
N ALA A 111 1.76 -7.53 1.46
CA ALA A 111 0.74 -6.59 0.96
C ALA A 111 0.96 -5.17 1.53
N SER A 112 1.30 -5.08 2.83
CA SER A 112 1.65 -3.81 3.47
C SER A 112 2.84 -3.14 2.82
N ASP A 113 3.89 -3.90 2.51
CA ASP A 113 5.14 -3.35 1.96
C ASP A 113 4.91 -2.86 0.53
N PHE A 114 4.10 -3.57 -0.25
CA PHE A 114 3.71 -3.13 -1.59
C PHE A 114 2.88 -1.85 -1.57
N LEU A 115 1.81 -1.81 -0.77
CA LEU A 115 0.98 -0.60 -0.65
C LEU A 115 1.80 0.58 -0.14
N MET A 116 2.60 0.37 0.91
CA MET A 116 3.49 1.40 1.44
C MET A 116 4.50 1.86 0.38
N ALA A 117 5.16 0.95 -0.34
CA ALA A 117 6.13 1.32 -1.37
C ALA A 117 5.47 2.08 -2.52
N LEU A 118 4.31 1.62 -3.00
CA LEU A 118 3.55 2.27 -4.08
C LEU A 118 3.25 3.73 -3.73
N GLN A 119 2.75 3.96 -2.51
CA GLN A 119 2.34 5.27 -2.04
C GLN A 119 3.56 6.14 -1.65
N LEU A 120 4.46 5.65 -0.78
CA LEU A 120 5.57 6.42 -0.21
C LEU A 120 6.64 6.82 -1.22
N THR A 121 6.90 5.97 -2.21
CA THR A 121 7.92 6.26 -3.24
C THR A 121 7.33 7.03 -4.44
N GLY A 122 6.00 7.15 -4.50
CA GLY A 122 5.30 7.66 -5.67
C GLY A 122 5.64 6.84 -6.92
N ALA A 123 5.72 5.51 -6.82
CA ALA A 123 6.13 4.64 -7.94
C ALA A 123 5.22 4.82 -9.17
N ALA A 124 3.94 5.13 -8.94
CA ALA A 124 2.95 5.43 -9.96
C ALA A 124 3.14 6.80 -10.64
N ARG A 125 3.98 7.70 -10.12
CA ARG A 125 4.23 8.99 -10.78
C ARG A 125 5.14 8.82 -11.98
N ILE A 126 4.83 9.53 -13.06
CA ILE A 126 5.57 9.47 -14.34
C ILE A 126 7.03 9.91 -14.16
N ASP A 127 7.24 10.96 -13.37
CA ASP A 127 8.54 11.57 -13.07
C ASP A 127 9.37 10.81 -12.01
N SER A 128 8.75 9.86 -11.29
CA SER A 128 9.46 9.12 -10.24
C SER A 128 10.43 8.10 -10.82
N VAL A 129 11.68 8.08 -10.35
CA VAL A 129 12.66 7.03 -10.67
C VAL A 129 12.45 5.75 -9.85
N ALA A 130 11.52 5.75 -8.88
CA ALA A 130 11.23 4.58 -8.08
C ALA A 130 10.73 3.41 -8.96
N ASN A 131 11.32 2.24 -8.74
CA ASN A 131 10.95 1.01 -9.42
C ASN A 131 10.28 0.06 -8.42
N LEU A 132 8.95 -0.04 -8.49
CA LEU A 132 8.18 -1.06 -7.80
C LEU A 132 7.73 -2.10 -8.82
N GLN A 133 8.62 -2.97 -9.28
CA GLN A 133 8.24 -3.94 -10.31
C GLN A 133 7.16 -4.91 -9.82
N ILE A 134 6.06 -5.00 -10.58
CA ILE A 134 5.05 -6.05 -10.52
C ILE A 134 4.88 -6.74 -11.89
N ARG A 135 4.38 -7.98 -11.90
CA ARG A 135 4.12 -8.81 -13.09
C ARG A 135 2.76 -9.48 -12.91
N LEU A 136 2.03 -9.69 -14.00
CA LEU A 136 0.76 -10.42 -13.98
C LEU A 136 0.96 -11.88 -14.40
N PRO A 137 0.16 -12.82 -13.87
CA PRO A 137 -0.87 -12.65 -12.84
C PRO A 137 -0.33 -12.39 -11.42
N VAL A 138 -1.17 -11.78 -10.59
CA VAL A 138 -0.91 -11.55 -9.16
C VAL A 138 -1.83 -12.44 -8.31
N ALA A 139 -1.28 -13.03 -7.25
CA ALA A 139 -2.01 -13.71 -6.19
C ALA A 139 -1.84 -12.96 -4.86
N VAL A 140 -2.94 -12.71 -4.15
CA VAL A 140 -2.93 -12.04 -2.85
C VAL A 140 -3.48 -12.99 -1.81
N ILE A 141 -2.68 -13.40 -0.84
CA ILE A 141 -3.09 -14.29 0.24
C ILE A 141 -3.63 -13.46 1.40
N GLY A 142 -4.94 -13.46 1.62
CA GLY A 142 -5.53 -12.76 2.75
C GLY A 142 -7.04 -12.57 2.62
N GLY A 143 -7.69 -12.25 3.73
CA GLY A 143 -9.14 -11.96 3.76
C GLY A 143 -9.47 -10.64 4.46
N GLY A 144 -8.48 -9.76 4.64
CA GLY A 144 -8.69 -8.41 5.20
C GLY A 144 -8.66 -7.36 4.10
N LEU A 145 -9.08 -6.12 4.41
CA LEU A 145 -9.08 -5.01 3.46
C LEU A 145 -7.72 -4.78 2.81
N THR A 146 -6.61 -4.92 3.55
CA THR A 146 -5.26 -4.80 2.99
C THR A 146 -5.00 -5.75 1.81
N ALA A 147 -5.61 -6.93 1.80
CA ALA A 147 -5.47 -7.87 0.69
C ALA A 147 -6.30 -7.39 -0.52
N ILE A 148 -7.50 -6.86 -0.27
CA ILE A 148 -8.34 -6.25 -1.31
C ILE A 148 -7.65 -5.01 -1.90
N ASP A 149 -7.15 -4.12 -1.06
CA ASP A 149 -6.33 -2.96 -1.43
C ASP A 149 -5.16 -3.38 -2.31
N ALA A 150 -4.38 -4.38 -1.90
CA ALA A 150 -3.24 -4.86 -2.69
C ALA A 150 -3.65 -5.44 -4.05
N SER A 151 -4.75 -6.19 -4.13
CA SER A 151 -5.27 -6.70 -5.41
C SER A 151 -5.68 -5.57 -6.35
N THR A 152 -6.49 -4.63 -5.85
CA THR A 152 -7.01 -3.49 -6.62
C THR A 152 -5.88 -2.58 -7.11
N GLU A 153 -4.96 -2.20 -6.22
CA GLU A 153 -3.81 -1.36 -6.55
C GLU A 153 -2.83 -2.05 -7.49
N ALA A 154 -2.65 -3.37 -7.41
CA ALA A 154 -1.81 -4.08 -8.36
C ALA A 154 -2.34 -3.98 -9.80
N LEU A 155 -3.66 -4.09 -9.98
CA LEU A 155 -4.29 -3.95 -11.30
C LEU A 155 -4.31 -2.50 -11.80
N ALA A 156 -4.52 -1.53 -10.91
CA ALA A 156 -4.47 -0.12 -11.26
C ALA A 156 -3.04 0.35 -11.61
N TYR A 157 -2.03 -0.16 -10.91
CA TYR A 157 -0.64 0.25 -11.09
C TYR A 157 0.05 -0.45 -12.27
N TYR A 158 -0.34 -1.67 -12.64
CA TYR A 158 0.32 -2.42 -13.71
C TYR A 158 0.39 -1.68 -15.06
N PRO A 159 -0.72 -1.10 -15.59
CA PRO A 159 -0.68 -0.29 -16.82
C PRO A 159 0.32 0.87 -16.74
N VAL A 160 0.26 1.63 -15.63
CA VAL A 160 1.14 2.78 -15.39
C VAL A 160 2.62 2.36 -15.43
N GLN A 161 2.94 1.22 -14.83
CA GLN A 161 4.29 0.69 -14.82
C GLN A 161 4.80 0.35 -16.22
N VAL A 162 4.01 -0.39 -17.01
CA VAL A 162 4.46 -0.87 -18.34
C VAL A 162 4.51 0.27 -19.35
N GLU A 163 3.59 1.23 -19.30
CA GLU A 163 3.62 2.42 -20.16
C GLU A 163 4.83 3.30 -19.85
N LYS A 164 5.14 3.50 -18.55
CA LYS A 164 6.34 4.20 -18.10
C LYS A 164 7.61 3.49 -18.54
N PHE A 165 7.62 2.15 -18.52
CA PHE A 165 8.74 1.36 -19.04
C PHE A 165 8.91 1.59 -20.55
N LEU A 166 7.82 1.51 -21.33
CA LEU A 166 7.84 1.71 -22.78
C LEU A 166 8.36 3.11 -23.14
N ALA A 167 7.85 4.17 -22.50
CA ALA A 167 8.28 5.54 -22.78
C ALA A 167 9.80 5.72 -22.55
N ARG A 168 10.34 5.18 -21.45
CA ARG A 168 11.78 5.22 -21.14
C ARG A 168 12.60 4.38 -22.11
N TYR A 169 12.09 3.21 -22.48
CA TYR A 169 12.73 2.35 -23.47
C TYR A 169 12.83 3.07 -24.82
N GLU A 170 11.77 3.71 -25.29
CA GLU A 170 11.75 4.46 -26.56
C GLU A 170 12.75 5.62 -26.56
N ILE A 171 12.85 6.37 -25.46
CA ILE A 171 13.87 7.43 -25.29
C ILE A 171 15.28 6.84 -25.41
N LEU A 172 15.59 5.77 -24.68
CA LEU A 172 16.91 5.16 -24.69
C LEU A 172 17.27 4.54 -26.05
N VAL A 173 16.30 3.95 -26.74
CA VAL A 173 16.48 3.40 -28.09
C VAL A 173 16.75 4.51 -29.09
N ALA A 174 16.07 5.65 -28.99
CA ALA A 174 16.33 6.81 -29.85
C ALA A 174 17.74 7.38 -29.63
N GLU A 175 18.25 7.36 -28.40
CA GLU A 175 19.58 7.88 -28.07
C GLU A 175 20.73 6.92 -28.40
N LYS A 176 20.56 5.61 -28.15
CA LYS A 176 21.66 4.62 -28.15
C LYS A 176 21.50 3.50 -29.16
N GLY A 177 20.32 3.36 -29.77
CA GLY A 177 19.96 2.23 -30.62
C GLY A 177 19.50 1.00 -29.83
N GLU A 178 18.57 0.24 -30.41
CA GLU A 178 17.92 -0.90 -29.76
C GLU A 178 18.91 -2.00 -29.34
N ALA A 179 19.88 -2.33 -30.19
CA ALA A 179 20.87 -3.37 -29.90
C ALA A 179 21.69 -3.03 -28.65
N ALA A 180 22.11 -1.78 -28.49
CA ALA A 180 22.90 -1.33 -27.34
C ALA A 180 22.07 -1.33 -26.05
N VAL A 181 20.80 -0.90 -26.11
CA VAL A 181 19.90 -0.96 -24.94
C VAL A 181 19.67 -2.41 -24.51
N ARG A 182 19.32 -3.28 -25.46
CA ARG A 182 19.01 -4.70 -25.17
C ARG A 182 20.22 -5.51 -24.70
N ALA A 183 21.43 -5.16 -25.12
CA ALA A 183 22.66 -5.82 -24.69
C ALA A 183 22.92 -5.67 -23.18
N THR A 184 22.28 -4.71 -22.51
CA THR A 184 22.42 -4.51 -21.05
C THR A 184 21.56 -5.45 -20.20
N PHE A 185 20.58 -6.14 -20.81
CA PHE A 185 19.64 -6.99 -20.08
C PHE A 185 20.22 -8.41 -19.91
N GLY A 186 20.16 -8.92 -18.68
CA GLY A 186 20.31 -10.36 -18.45
C GLY A 186 19.11 -11.17 -18.99
N GLU A 187 19.18 -12.50 -18.95
CA GLU A 187 18.13 -13.38 -19.49
C GLU A 187 16.74 -13.09 -18.87
N GLU A 188 16.67 -12.98 -17.53
CA GLU A 188 15.42 -12.69 -16.83
C GLU A 188 14.89 -11.29 -17.15
N GLU A 189 15.77 -10.30 -17.23
CA GLU A 189 15.42 -8.92 -17.53
C GLU A 189 14.90 -8.78 -18.96
N ALA A 190 15.50 -9.50 -19.91
CA ALA A 190 15.06 -9.53 -21.31
C ALA A 190 13.64 -10.12 -21.42
N LEU A 191 13.34 -11.18 -20.66
CA LEU A 191 11.99 -11.77 -20.62
C LEU A 191 10.96 -10.77 -20.06
N ILE A 192 11.30 -10.09 -18.97
CA ILE A 192 10.42 -9.09 -18.33
C ILE A 192 10.24 -7.87 -19.24
N ALA A 193 11.32 -7.38 -19.85
CA ALA A 193 11.29 -6.25 -20.77
C ALA A 193 10.38 -6.55 -21.97
N ASN A 194 10.50 -7.74 -22.56
CA ASN A 194 9.63 -8.15 -23.66
C ASN A 194 8.15 -8.24 -23.24
N GLU A 195 7.86 -8.81 -22.06
CA GLU A 195 6.50 -8.82 -21.50
C GLU A 195 5.95 -7.39 -21.36
N PHE A 196 6.71 -6.49 -20.75
CA PHE A 196 6.27 -5.11 -20.50
C PHE A 196 6.09 -4.32 -21.79
N LEU A 197 7.01 -4.44 -22.76
CA LEU A 197 6.89 -3.77 -24.05
C LEU A 197 5.65 -4.26 -24.81
N ASN A 198 5.38 -5.56 -24.79
CA ASN A 198 4.21 -6.12 -25.44
C ASN A 198 2.91 -5.63 -24.80
N HIS A 199 2.83 -5.64 -23.47
CA HIS A 199 1.63 -5.19 -22.75
C HIS A 199 1.41 -3.68 -22.90
N ALA A 200 2.47 -2.87 -22.83
CA ALA A 200 2.39 -1.43 -23.02
C ALA A 200 1.96 -1.04 -24.44
N ARG A 201 2.44 -1.76 -25.46
CA ARG A 201 2.00 -1.56 -26.85
C ARG A 201 0.54 -1.94 -27.05
N ALA A 202 0.08 -3.03 -26.43
CA ALA A 202 -1.32 -3.42 -26.44
C ALA A 202 -2.23 -2.36 -25.78
N LEU A 203 -1.81 -1.80 -24.64
CA LEU A 203 -2.51 -0.68 -23.99
C LEU A 203 -2.57 0.54 -24.89
N ARG A 204 -1.43 0.95 -25.47
CA ARG A 204 -1.38 2.10 -26.40
C ARG A 204 -2.31 1.90 -27.61
N ALA A 205 -2.33 0.69 -28.19
CA ALA A 205 -3.20 0.36 -29.30
C ALA A 205 -4.68 0.41 -28.90
N GLU A 206 -5.02 -0.12 -27.72
CA GLU A 206 -6.39 -0.08 -27.20
C GLU A 206 -6.85 1.35 -26.88
N HIS A 207 -5.98 2.18 -26.31
CA HIS A 207 -6.28 3.60 -26.11
C HIS A 207 -6.54 4.34 -27.43
N ALA A 208 -5.75 4.05 -28.47
CA ALA A 208 -5.95 4.64 -29.80
C ALA A 208 -7.27 4.16 -30.45
N ALA A 209 -7.58 2.87 -30.36
CA ALA A 209 -8.83 2.31 -30.89
C ALA A 209 -10.05 2.88 -30.14
N ALA A 210 -10.00 2.94 -28.81
CA ALA A 210 -11.05 3.50 -27.98
C ALA A 210 -11.33 4.97 -28.30
N ALA A 211 -10.28 5.77 -28.56
CA ALA A 211 -10.42 7.16 -28.99
C ALA A 211 -11.03 7.29 -30.38
N ALA A 212 -10.66 6.41 -31.33
CA ALA A 212 -11.22 6.40 -32.68
C ALA A 212 -12.71 5.98 -32.71
N GLU A 213 -13.12 5.14 -31.77
CA GLU A 213 -14.47 4.59 -31.65
C GLU A 213 -15.37 5.37 -30.64
N ASP A 214 -14.86 6.45 -30.03
CA ASP A 214 -15.54 7.21 -28.96
C ASP A 214 -16.08 6.33 -27.82
N ARG A 215 -15.24 5.41 -27.33
CA ARG A 215 -15.58 4.49 -26.23
C ARG A 215 -14.55 4.53 -25.12
N VAL A 216 -14.93 4.01 -23.94
CA VAL A 216 -13.99 3.82 -22.84
C VAL A 216 -12.99 2.70 -23.22
N PRO A 217 -11.68 2.89 -22.97
CA PRO A 217 -10.68 1.84 -23.18
C PRO A 217 -10.98 0.59 -22.34
N ARG A 218 -10.95 -0.58 -22.98
CA ARG A 218 -11.16 -1.90 -22.40
C ARG A 218 -9.87 -2.43 -21.75
N VAL A 219 -9.24 -1.59 -20.93
CA VAL A 219 -8.01 -1.92 -20.20
C VAL A 219 -8.20 -3.17 -19.34
N TRP A 220 -9.39 -3.31 -18.74
CA TRP A 220 -9.72 -4.46 -17.91
C TRP A 220 -9.64 -5.79 -18.67
N GLU A 221 -10.12 -5.85 -19.92
CA GLU A 221 -10.07 -7.08 -20.73
C GLU A 221 -8.62 -7.52 -20.98
N LEU A 222 -7.72 -6.57 -21.20
CA LEU A 222 -6.28 -6.85 -21.33
C LEU A 222 -5.69 -7.40 -20.02
N LEU A 223 -6.02 -6.76 -18.89
CA LEU A 223 -5.56 -7.20 -17.57
C LEU A 223 -6.07 -8.62 -17.24
N ASP A 224 -7.33 -8.92 -17.57
CA ASP A 224 -7.95 -10.23 -17.38
C ASP A 224 -7.24 -11.30 -18.23
N GLN A 225 -6.96 -11.01 -19.51
CA GLN A 225 -6.20 -11.86 -20.42
C GLN A 225 -4.77 -12.15 -19.92
N TRP A 226 -4.14 -11.19 -19.23
CA TRP A 226 -2.83 -11.39 -18.60
C TRP A 226 -2.89 -12.10 -17.25
N GLY A 227 -4.09 -12.54 -16.85
CA GLY A 227 -4.33 -13.35 -15.67
C GLY A 227 -4.67 -12.54 -14.42
N GLY A 228 -4.81 -11.22 -14.51
CA GLY A 228 -5.41 -10.35 -13.48
C GLY A 228 -4.87 -10.54 -12.06
N ALA A 229 -5.73 -10.29 -11.07
CA ALA A 229 -5.44 -10.48 -9.65
C ALA A 229 -6.38 -11.51 -9.03
N THR A 230 -5.83 -12.42 -8.23
CA THR A 230 -6.57 -13.45 -7.50
C THR A 230 -6.37 -13.31 -6.00
N LEU A 231 -7.46 -13.04 -5.27
CA LEU A 231 -7.48 -13.08 -3.82
C LEU A 231 -7.63 -14.53 -3.32
N VAL A 232 -6.59 -15.05 -2.71
CA VAL A 232 -6.52 -16.39 -2.13
C VAL A 232 -6.82 -16.31 -0.63
N TYR A 233 -7.87 -17.00 -0.19
CA TYR A 233 -8.24 -17.03 1.23
C TYR A 233 -8.48 -18.45 1.71
N ARG A 234 -7.92 -18.77 2.88
CA ARG A 234 -7.98 -20.11 3.51
C ARG A 234 -9.36 -20.53 4.02
N ARG A 235 -10.32 -19.61 4.07
CA ARG A 235 -11.72 -19.86 4.47
C ARG A 235 -12.64 -19.34 3.37
N SER A 236 -13.95 -19.33 3.62
CA SER A 236 -14.86 -18.62 2.74
C SER A 236 -14.72 -17.08 2.88
N LEU A 237 -14.95 -16.35 1.80
CA LEU A 237 -15.08 -14.91 1.74
C LEU A 237 -16.14 -14.40 2.73
N LEU A 238 -17.25 -15.11 2.92
CA LEU A 238 -18.28 -14.77 3.89
C LEU A 238 -17.72 -14.75 5.33
N GLU A 239 -16.72 -15.58 5.59
CA GLU A 239 -15.99 -15.61 6.87
C GLU A 239 -14.80 -14.65 6.90
N SER A 240 -14.54 -13.91 5.83
CA SER A 240 -13.41 -12.98 5.78
C SER A 240 -13.68 -11.75 6.65
N PRO A 241 -12.65 -11.21 7.35
CA PRO A 241 -12.77 -9.94 8.04
C PRO A 241 -13.19 -8.77 7.14
N ALA A 242 -12.77 -8.77 5.86
CA ALA A 242 -13.17 -7.74 4.92
C ALA A 242 -14.68 -7.75 4.68
N TYR A 243 -15.23 -8.91 4.32
CA TYR A 243 -16.67 -9.06 4.03
C TYR A 243 -17.54 -8.76 5.26
N ARG A 244 -17.13 -9.20 6.45
CA ARG A 244 -17.91 -8.97 7.68
C ARG A 244 -17.94 -7.51 8.14
N ASN A 245 -16.88 -6.76 7.86
CA ASN A 245 -16.73 -5.40 8.38
C ASN A 245 -17.00 -4.32 7.31
N ASN A 246 -16.77 -4.63 6.04
CA ASN A 246 -16.84 -3.70 4.90
C ASN A 246 -17.31 -4.45 3.63
N PRO A 247 -18.52 -5.02 3.62
CA PRO A 247 -19.02 -5.81 2.48
C PRO A 247 -19.04 -5.02 1.16
N GLU A 248 -19.33 -3.72 1.21
CA GLU A 248 -19.32 -2.81 0.06
C GLU A 248 -17.96 -2.75 -0.64
N GLU A 249 -16.86 -2.83 0.12
CA GLU A 249 -15.51 -2.83 -0.45
C GLU A 249 -15.19 -4.15 -1.16
N VAL A 250 -15.75 -5.26 -0.67
CA VAL A 250 -15.61 -6.55 -1.33
C VAL A 250 -16.40 -6.56 -2.64
N VAL A 251 -17.61 -6.02 -2.66
CA VAL A 251 -18.45 -5.96 -3.87
C VAL A 251 -17.74 -5.15 -4.95
N LYS A 252 -17.27 -3.94 -4.63
CA LYS A 252 -16.52 -3.10 -5.59
C LYS A 252 -15.27 -3.80 -6.13
N ALA A 253 -14.53 -4.47 -5.26
CA ALA A 253 -13.35 -5.23 -5.68
C ALA A 253 -13.68 -6.36 -6.68
N LEU A 254 -14.85 -6.99 -6.54
CA LEU A 254 -15.34 -8.01 -7.48
C LEU A 254 -15.82 -7.38 -8.80
N GLU A 255 -16.46 -6.21 -8.74
CA GLU A 255 -16.84 -5.41 -9.92
C GLU A 255 -15.59 -4.95 -10.70
N GLU A 256 -14.49 -4.68 -10.01
CA GLU A 256 -13.16 -4.41 -10.61
C GLU A 256 -12.47 -5.68 -11.16
N GLY A 257 -13.13 -6.84 -11.08
CA GLY A 257 -12.70 -8.12 -11.65
C GLY A 257 -11.64 -8.87 -10.87
N ILE A 258 -11.51 -8.62 -9.56
CA ILE A 258 -10.66 -9.45 -8.70
C ILE A 258 -11.25 -10.85 -8.59
N ARG A 259 -10.46 -11.86 -8.93
CA ARG A 259 -10.87 -13.27 -8.80
C ARG A 259 -10.74 -13.73 -7.35
N LEU A 260 -11.60 -14.65 -6.94
CA LEU A 260 -11.57 -15.23 -5.60
C LEU A 260 -11.18 -16.71 -5.66
N ALA A 261 -10.29 -17.11 -4.77
CA ALA A 261 -9.91 -18.49 -4.58
C ALA A 261 -10.04 -18.84 -3.08
N GLU A 262 -11.21 -19.34 -2.70
CA GLU A 262 -11.58 -19.68 -1.32
C GLU A 262 -11.11 -21.08 -0.92
N LYS A 263 -11.02 -21.33 0.39
CA LYS A 263 -10.64 -22.63 0.98
C LYS A 263 -9.28 -23.16 0.51
N LEU A 264 -8.39 -22.27 0.05
CA LEU A 264 -7.03 -22.62 -0.35
C LEU A 264 -6.02 -22.18 0.71
N THR A 265 -5.14 -23.09 1.09
CA THR A 265 -3.99 -22.79 1.96
C THR A 265 -2.72 -22.73 1.12
N HIS A 266 -1.81 -21.85 1.50
CA HIS A 266 -0.52 -21.69 0.83
C HIS A 266 0.38 -22.89 1.08
N ALA A 267 0.98 -23.43 0.01
CA ALA A 267 2.05 -24.43 0.08
C ALA A 267 3.44 -23.83 -0.23
N GLY A 268 3.53 -22.52 -0.50
CA GLY A 268 4.73 -21.87 -1.02
C GLY A 268 4.83 -21.92 -2.56
N PRO A 269 5.56 -20.99 -3.21
CA PRO A 269 5.88 -21.09 -4.64
C PRO A 269 6.80 -22.30 -4.89
N ARG A 270 6.47 -23.14 -5.87
CA ARG A 270 7.31 -24.29 -6.30
C ARG A 270 8.18 -23.91 -7.51
N GLY A 271 9.51 -24.03 -7.42
CA GLY A 271 10.41 -24.09 -8.59
C GLY A 271 11.75 -23.33 -8.49
N ARG A 272 12.82 -23.93 -9.06
CA ARG A 272 14.16 -23.38 -9.33
C ARG A 272 14.45 -23.18 -10.84
N ARG A 273 13.40 -23.13 -11.67
CA ARG A 273 13.49 -22.82 -13.11
C ARG A 273 13.12 -21.34 -13.32
N PRO A 274 13.51 -20.69 -14.43
CA PRO A 274 13.05 -19.33 -14.72
C PRO A 274 11.61 -19.41 -15.26
N GLY A 275 10.49 -19.29 -14.56
CA GLY A 275 10.03 -19.21 -13.17
C GLY A 275 8.50 -19.14 -13.27
N PRO A 276 7.68 -19.70 -12.35
CA PRO A 276 6.23 -19.59 -12.48
C PRO A 276 5.73 -18.18 -12.10
N ARG A 277 4.68 -17.80 -12.83
CA ARG A 277 4.09 -16.48 -13.09
C ARG A 277 3.39 -15.74 -11.93
N TRP A 278 3.69 -16.04 -10.66
CA TRP A 278 2.85 -15.58 -9.54
C TRP A 278 3.59 -14.61 -8.60
N GLN A 279 3.06 -13.39 -8.47
CA GLN A 279 3.39 -12.53 -7.32
C GLN A 279 2.49 -12.89 -6.16
N VAL A 280 3.04 -12.94 -4.94
CA VAL A 280 2.31 -13.41 -3.77
C VAL A 280 2.33 -12.35 -2.67
N PHE A 281 1.15 -11.92 -2.23
CA PHE A 281 0.95 -10.93 -1.16
C PHE A 281 0.31 -11.52 0.09
N PRO A 282 1.06 -11.96 1.12
CA PRO A 282 0.51 -12.56 2.31
C PRO A 282 -0.15 -11.58 3.31
N GLY A 283 -1.11 -12.12 4.07
CA GLY A 283 -2.00 -11.40 4.98
C GLY A 283 -2.34 -12.19 6.26
N ARG A 284 -2.90 -11.47 7.22
CA ARG A 284 -2.91 -11.77 8.68
C ARG A 284 -3.39 -13.18 9.11
N ARG A 285 -2.64 -13.78 10.06
CA ARG A 285 -3.12 -14.84 10.99
C ARG A 285 -3.56 -14.18 12.31
N ARG A 286 -4.83 -14.29 12.71
CA ARG A 286 -5.22 -14.03 14.12
C ARG A 286 -4.86 -15.27 14.94
N GLY A 287 -3.82 -15.16 15.76
CA GLY A 287 -3.63 -16.04 16.92
C GLY A 287 -4.61 -15.64 18.02
N ARG A 288 -5.23 -16.61 18.68
CA ARG A 288 -5.99 -16.40 19.91
C ARG A 288 -4.98 -15.92 20.98
N PRO A 289 -5.25 -14.85 21.75
CA PRO A 289 -4.40 -14.56 22.90
C PRO A 289 -4.46 -15.78 23.85
N PRO A 290 -3.35 -16.12 24.54
CA PRO A 290 -3.41 -17.16 25.57
C PRO A 290 -4.47 -16.76 26.59
N ARG A 291 -5.37 -17.70 26.89
CA ARG A 291 -6.27 -17.56 28.04
C ARG A 291 -5.39 -17.62 29.27
N HIS A 292 -5.21 -16.49 29.96
CA HIS A 292 -4.79 -16.53 31.34
C HIS A 292 -5.92 -17.18 32.14
N THR A 293 -5.78 -18.48 32.39
CA THR A 293 -6.49 -19.16 33.48
C THR A 293 -5.78 -18.77 34.77
N GLY A 294 -6.13 -17.61 35.31
CA GLY A 294 -5.82 -17.26 36.69
C GLY A 294 -6.85 -17.94 37.57
N THR A 295 -6.44 -19.02 38.21
CA THR A 295 -7.14 -19.68 39.31
C THR A 295 -7.40 -18.67 40.43
N SER A 296 -8.66 -18.58 40.84
CA SER A 296 -9.07 -17.94 42.08
C SER A 296 -8.48 -18.72 43.26
N GLU A 297 -7.56 -18.11 44.00
CA GLU A 297 -7.27 -18.51 45.38
C GLU A 297 -7.57 -17.34 46.30
N GLN A 298 -8.62 -17.55 47.10
CA GLN A 298 -8.96 -16.75 48.25
C GLN A 298 -7.79 -16.80 49.24
N THR A 299 -7.27 -15.64 49.63
CA THR A 299 -6.66 -15.48 50.95
C THR A 299 -7.17 -14.21 51.62
N SER A 300 -7.45 -14.40 52.89
CA SER A 300 -8.20 -13.59 53.83
C SER A 300 -7.53 -12.29 54.28
N ARG A 301 -8.38 -11.28 54.50
CA ARG A 301 -8.41 -10.34 55.64
C ARG A 301 -7.07 -9.82 56.20
N GLY A 302 -6.85 -8.52 56.02
CA GLY A 302 -6.00 -7.70 56.89
C GLY A 302 -6.53 -6.26 56.90
N ALA A 303 -7.10 -5.85 58.03
CA ALA A 303 -7.76 -4.56 58.23
C ALA A 303 -6.76 -3.40 58.30
N CYS A 304 -7.17 -2.24 57.79
CA CYS A 304 -6.51 -0.95 57.95
C CYS A 304 -7.26 -0.16 59.04
N PRO A 305 -6.66 0.17 60.19
CA PRO A 305 -7.22 1.14 61.12
C PRO A 305 -6.60 2.53 60.87
N ASP A 306 -7.33 3.54 61.34
CA ASP A 306 -6.92 4.95 61.52
C ASP A 306 -7.12 5.93 60.36
N CYS A 307 -8.36 6.43 60.29
CA CYS A 307 -8.66 7.83 59.98
C CYS A 307 -9.85 8.29 60.84
N ARG A 308 -9.55 8.88 62.01
CA ARG A 308 -10.40 9.84 62.71
C ARG A 308 -9.51 10.96 63.26
N SER A 309 -10.04 12.18 63.17
CA SER A 309 -9.49 13.53 63.43
C SER A 309 -8.39 14.01 62.50
#